data_AF-A0A4Q1T0F6-F1
#
_entry.id   AF-A0A4Q1T0F6-F1
#
_cell.length_a   1.000
_cell.length_b   1.000
_cell.length_c   1.000
_cell.angle_alpha   90.00
_cell.angle_beta   90.00
_cell.angle_gamma   90.00
#
_symmetry.space_group_name_H-M   'P 1'
#
loop_
_entity.id
_entity.type
_entity.pdbx_description
1 polymer ?
#
loop_
_entity_poly.entity_id
_entity_poly.type
_entity_poly.pdbx_seq_one_letter_code
_entity_poly.pdbx_strand_id
1 'polypeptide(L)'
;MRIIMTKADVQELREANIIHPTYMSYLEEEWRSLYDAFSNGKLDEKFSLREHGYMVCIEPGDNNFIPMGLQHSIIESTPEYVDLIELDDLVIYRIGFLYDNDRMMLFYSIAGSLNEEIEDWLSEQAMNS
;
A
#
# COMPACT_ATOMS: atom_id res chain seq x y z
N MET A 1 2.79 -7.83 -8.07
CA MET A 1 1.97 -6.85 -7.32
C MET A 1 0.73 -7.50 -6.76
N ARG A 2 0.29 -7.04 -5.59
CA ARG A 2 -0.91 -7.55 -4.91
C ARG A 2 -1.81 -6.39 -4.52
N ILE A 3 -3.11 -6.61 -4.63
CA ILE A 3 -4.12 -5.59 -4.34
C ILE A 3 -5.01 -6.10 -3.22
N ILE A 4 -5.23 -5.26 -2.21
CA ILE A 4 -6.04 -5.60 -1.05
C ILE A 4 -7.22 -4.64 -1.02
N MET A 5 -8.43 -5.16 -1.26
CA MET A 5 -9.66 -4.38 -1.23
C MET A 5 -10.62 -4.86 -0.14
N THR A 6 -10.64 -6.15 0.13
CA THR A 6 -11.64 -6.82 0.96
C THR A 6 -10.98 -7.61 2.10
N LYS A 7 -11.80 -8.00 3.07
CA LYS A 7 -11.36 -8.92 4.14
C LYS A 7 -10.89 -10.26 3.58
N ALA A 8 -11.50 -10.74 2.49
CA ALA A 8 -11.11 -11.97 1.83
C ALA A 8 -9.69 -11.87 1.26
N ASP A 9 -9.33 -10.75 0.62
CA ASP A 9 -7.97 -10.53 0.10
C ASP A 9 -6.93 -10.58 1.24
N VAL A 10 -7.22 -9.96 2.39
CA VAL A 10 -6.35 -10.00 3.58
C VAL A 10 -6.17 -11.44 4.07
N GLN A 11 -7.26 -12.22 4.14
CA GLN A 11 -7.22 -13.62 4.56
C GLN A 11 -6.42 -14.48 3.59
N GLU A 12 -6.66 -14.35 2.28
CA GLU A 12 -5.93 -15.08 1.24
C GLU A 12 -4.43 -14.80 1.29
N LEU A 13 -4.02 -13.54 1.50
CA LEU A 13 -2.62 -13.18 1.64
C LEU A 13 -1.97 -13.77 2.89
N ARG A 14 -2.69 -13.75 4.02
CA ARG A 14 -2.23 -14.34 5.28
C ARG A 14 -2.07 -15.86 5.16
N GLU A 15 -3.02 -16.53 4.52
CA GLU A 15 -2.99 -17.98 4.31
C GLU A 15 -1.92 -18.41 3.31
N ALA A 16 -1.66 -17.61 2.27
CA ALA A 16 -0.61 -17.88 1.31
C ALA A 16 0.79 -17.87 1.94
N ASN A 17 0.98 -17.15 3.06
CA ASN A 17 2.22 -17.10 3.84
C ASN A 17 3.47 -16.75 3.01
N ILE A 18 3.30 -15.81 2.09
CA ILE A 18 4.32 -15.32 1.15
C ILE A 18 4.79 -13.89 1.48
N ILE A 19 3.98 -13.15 2.23
CA ILE A 19 4.34 -11.83 2.76
C ILE A 19 4.98 -12.05 4.13
N HIS A 20 6.04 -11.28 4.42
CA HIS A 20 6.71 -11.32 5.70
C HIS A 20 5.70 -11.13 6.87
N PRO A 21 5.71 -11.95 7.94
CA PRO A 21 4.67 -11.94 8.98
C PRO A 21 4.43 -10.57 9.63
N THR A 22 5.49 -9.82 9.93
CA THR A 22 5.41 -8.47 10.52
C THR A 22 4.73 -7.50 9.56
N TYR A 23 5.08 -7.57 8.27
CA TYR A 23 4.48 -6.74 7.22
C TYR A 23 3.02 -7.12 6.98
N MET A 24 2.69 -8.41 6.97
CA MET A 24 1.30 -8.88 6.86
C MET A 24 0.44 -8.40 8.04
N SER A 25 1.00 -8.41 9.25
CA SER A 25 0.29 -7.90 10.44
C SER A 25 0.01 -6.41 10.32
N TYR A 26 1.00 -5.62 9.87
CA TYR A 26 0.83 -4.21 9.57
C TYR A 26 -0.27 -3.96 8.52
N LEU A 27 -0.25 -4.68 7.39
CA LEU A 27 -1.25 -4.54 6.32
C LEU A 27 -2.67 -4.85 6.82
N GLU A 28 -2.84 -5.84 7.69
CA GLU A 28 -4.14 -6.16 8.27
C GLU A 28 -4.66 -5.07 9.21
N GLU A 29 -3.79 -4.48 10.04
CA GLU A 29 -4.17 -3.38 10.93
C GLU A 29 -4.53 -2.12 10.15
N GLU A 30 -3.80 -1.83 9.08
CA GLU A 30 -4.05 -0.71 8.20
C GLU A 30 -5.37 -0.89 7.44
N TRP A 31 -5.63 -2.09 6.90
CA TRP A 31 -6.92 -2.41 6.28
C TRP A 31 -8.08 -2.27 7.27
N ARG A 32 -7.91 -2.75 8.52
CA ARG A 32 -8.92 -2.61 9.58
C ARG A 32 -9.19 -1.14 9.91
N SER A 33 -8.15 -0.32 9.95
CA SER A 33 -8.27 1.12 10.23
C SER A 33 -9.06 1.84 9.12
N LEU A 34 -8.79 1.51 7.85
CA LEU A 34 -9.57 2.02 6.72
C LEU A 34 -11.01 1.52 6.75
N TYR A 35 -11.21 0.24 7.05
CA TYR A 35 -12.54 -0.36 7.22
C TYR A 35 -13.34 0.39 8.28
N ASP A 36 -12.77 0.63 9.47
CA ASP A 36 -13.46 1.32 10.56
C ASP A 36 -13.82 2.77 10.18
N ALA A 37 -12.91 3.46 9.48
CA ALA A 37 -13.10 4.84 9.02
C ALA A 37 -14.24 4.97 7.99
N PHE A 38 -14.32 4.05 7.02
CA PHE A 38 -15.28 4.16 5.91
C PHE A 38 -16.59 3.39 6.14
N SER A 39 -16.60 2.35 6.96
CA SER A 39 -17.83 1.58 7.27
C SER A 39 -18.72 2.27 8.31
N ASN A 40 -18.28 3.38 8.91
CA ASN A 40 -18.89 4.00 10.09
C ASN A 40 -19.10 2.99 11.23
N GLY A 41 -18.19 2.02 11.37
CA GLY A 41 -18.25 0.96 12.38
C GLY A 41 -19.39 -0.06 12.19
N LYS A 42 -20.04 -0.10 11.02
CA LYS A 42 -21.06 -1.11 10.73
C LYS A 42 -20.43 -2.36 10.12
N LEU A 43 -20.74 -3.52 10.69
CA LEU A 43 -20.40 -4.82 10.12
C LEU A 43 -21.05 -4.98 8.73
N ASP A 44 -20.23 -4.86 7.69
CA ASP A 44 -20.63 -5.18 6.32
C ASP A 44 -19.60 -6.14 5.71
N GLU A 45 -19.99 -7.42 5.58
CA GLU A 45 -19.14 -8.44 4.96
C GLU A 45 -18.91 -8.19 3.46
N LYS A 46 -19.70 -7.32 2.84
CA LYS A 46 -19.53 -6.89 1.44
C LYS A 46 -18.70 -5.61 1.32
N PHE A 47 -18.19 -5.07 2.43
CA PHE A 47 -17.34 -3.90 2.39
C PHE A 47 -16.11 -4.14 1.51
N SER A 48 -15.79 -3.13 0.71
CA SER A 48 -14.62 -3.11 -0.16
C SER A 48 -14.05 -1.71 -0.22
N LEU A 49 -12.73 -1.60 -0.15
CA LEU A 49 -12.00 -0.34 -0.34
C LEU A 49 -12.02 0.17 -1.79
N ARG A 50 -12.60 -0.58 -2.73
CA ARG A 50 -12.60 -0.24 -4.16
C ARG A 50 -13.06 1.19 -4.46
N GLU A 51 -14.06 1.68 -3.73
CA GLU A 51 -14.61 3.04 -3.91
C GLU A 51 -14.02 4.08 -2.97
N HIS A 52 -13.17 3.67 -2.03
CA HIS A 52 -12.62 4.51 -0.94
C HIS A 52 -11.11 4.76 -1.04
N GLY A 53 -10.42 4.02 -1.93
CA GLY A 53 -8.97 3.98 -1.99
C GLY A 53 -8.46 2.65 -1.43
N TYR A 54 -7.92 1.81 -2.31
CA TYR A 54 -7.47 0.47 -1.94
C TYR A 54 -5.96 0.42 -1.70
N MET A 55 -5.50 -0.69 -1.11
CA MET A 55 -4.11 -0.91 -0.77
C MET A 55 -3.41 -1.73 -1.85
N VAL A 56 -2.17 -1.40 -2.16
CA VAL A 56 -1.36 -2.08 -3.18
C VAL A 56 0.01 -2.42 -2.59
N CYS A 57 0.37 -3.71 -2.60
CA CYS A 57 1.71 -4.17 -2.25
C CYS A 57 2.54 -4.34 -3.52
N ILE A 58 3.65 -3.61 -3.59
CA ILE A 58 4.63 -3.65 -4.66
C ILE A 58 5.65 -4.74 -4.31
N GLU A 59 5.87 -5.65 -5.24
CA GLU A 59 6.81 -6.76 -5.14
C GLU A 59 8.02 -6.52 -6.07
N PRO A 60 9.17 -7.17 -5.79
CA PRO A 60 10.33 -7.10 -6.68
C PRO A 60 9.97 -7.47 -8.12
N GLY A 61 10.34 -6.61 -9.06
CA GLY A 61 10.07 -6.79 -10.49
C GLY A 61 8.77 -6.16 -10.99
N ASP A 62 7.92 -5.62 -10.11
CA ASP A 62 6.77 -4.82 -10.51
C ASP A 62 7.23 -3.47 -11.09
N ASN A 63 6.81 -3.19 -12.33
CA ASN A 63 7.19 -1.98 -13.06
C ASN A 63 6.05 -1.36 -13.86
N ASN A 64 4.86 -1.96 -13.86
CA ASN A 64 3.70 -1.46 -14.60
C ASN A 64 2.59 -1.09 -13.63
N PHE A 65 2.50 0.20 -13.31
CA PHE A 65 1.50 0.74 -12.37
C PHE A 65 0.28 1.36 -13.07
N ILE A 66 0.28 1.38 -14.41
CA ILE A 66 -0.84 1.88 -15.23
C ILE A 66 -2.17 1.21 -14.86
N PRO A 67 -2.26 -0.12 -14.60
CA PRO A 67 -3.52 -0.75 -14.20
C PRO A 67 -4.10 -0.19 -12.90
N MET A 68 -3.26 0.38 -12.03
CA MET A 68 -3.70 1.00 -10.79
C MET A 68 -4.17 2.43 -10.98
N GLY A 69 -3.86 3.06 -12.12
CA GLY A 69 -4.17 4.45 -12.46
C GLY A 69 -3.01 5.42 -12.23
N LEU A 70 -1.82 4.91 -11.92
CA LEU A 70 -0.58 5.68 -11.92
C LEU A 70 -0.12 5.94 -13.36
N GLN A 71 0.78 6.91 -13.54
CA GLN A 71 1.51 7.11 -14.79
C GLN A 71 2.53 5.97 -15.01
N HIS A 72 3.59 6.19 -15.79
CA HIS A 72 4.53 5.12 -16.14
C HIS A 72 5.30 4.58 -14.93
N SER A 73 5.52 5.37 -13.89
CA SER A 73 6.24 4.96 -12.67
C SER A 73 5.72 5.65 -11.40
N ILE A 74 6.16 5.17 -10.24
CA ILE A 74 5.93 5.79 -8.93
C ILE A 74 6.46 7.23 -8.91
N ILE A 75 7.65 7.44 -9.48
CA ILE A 75 8.35 8.73 -9.53
C ILE A 75 7.56 9.75 -10.36
N GLU A 76 7.12 9.35 -11.56
CA GLU A 76 6.35 10.23 -12.45
C GLU A 76 4.95 10.54 -11.92
N SER A 77 4.42 9.68 -11.05
CA SER A 77 3.05 9.80 -10.55
C SER A 77 2.89 10.74 -9.37
N THR A 78 3.98 11.36 -8.89
CA THR A 78 3.98 12.42 -7.83
C THR A 78 3.05 12.09 -6.65
N PRO A 79 3.45 11.18 -5.74
CA PRO A 79 2.68 10.88 -4.55
C PRO A 79 2.53 12.12 -3.67
N GLU A 80 1.43 12.14 -2.90
CA GLU A 80 1.14 13.17 -1.90
C GLU A 80 2.12 13.10 -0.73
N TYR A 81 2.49 11.88 -0.33
CA TYR A 81 3.47 11.64 0.72
C TYR A 81 4.16 10.28 0.56
N VAL A 82 5.33 10.16 1.18
CA VAL A 82 6.06 8.90 1.33
C VAL A 82 6.53 8.81 2.78
N ASP A 83 6.03 7.81 3.52
CA ASP A 83 6.47 7.53 4.88
C ASP A 83 7.39 6.32 4.90
N LEU A 84 8.36 6.33 5.82
CA LEU A 84 9.17 5.18 6.16
C LEU A 84 8.68 4.60 7.48
N ILE A 85 8.18 3.37 7.44
CA ILE A 85 7.63 2.68 8.61
C ILE A 85 8.63 1.62 9.06
N GLU A 86 9.20 1.84 10.25
CA GLU A 86 10.03 0.86 10.93
C GLU A 86 9.14 -0.19 11.60
N LEU A 87 9.23 -1.42 11.12
CA LEU A 87 8.67 -2.60 11.78
C LEU A 87 9.78 -3.36 12.52
N ASP A 88 9.42 -4.36 13.33
CA ASP A 88 10.36 -5.06 14.21
C ASP A 88 11.62 -5.58 13.51
N ASP A 89 11.48 -6.11 12.29
CA ASP A 89 12.56 -6.77 11.55
C ASP A 89 12.69 -6.36 10.08
N LEU A 90 11.93 -5.35 9.65
CA LEU A 90 12.03 -4.78 8.32
C LEU A 90 11.51 -3.35 8.29
N VAL A 91 11.85 -2.65 7.23
CA VAL A 91 11.38 -1.29 6.95
C VAL A 91 10.52 -1.34 5.70
N ILE A 92 9.39 -0.63 5.71
CA ILE A 92 8.54 -0.47 4.53
C ILE A 92 8.39 1.01 4.16
N TYR A 93 8.24 1.28 2.87
CA TYR A 93 7.66 2.53 2.41
C TYR A 93 6.13 2.42 2.42
N ARG A 94 5.48 3.49 2.86
CA ARG A 94 4.04 3.71 2.74
C ARG A 94 3.82 4.97 1.92
N ILE A 95 3.22 4.82 0.75
CA ILE A 95 3.15 5.86 -0.28
C ILE A 95 1.69 6.20 -0.53
N GLY A 96 1.31 7.46 -0.36
CA GLY A 96 -0.04 7.94 -0.63
C GLY A 96 -0.16 8.61 -1.98
N PHE A 97 -1.06 8.14 -2.85
CA PHE A 97 -1.41 8.82 -4.09
C PHE A 97 -2.85 9.31 -4.05
N LEU A 98 -3.04 10.62 -4.16
CA LEU A 98 -4.37 11.22 -4.25
C LEU A 98 -4.86 11.19 -5.71
N TYR A 99 -5.84 10.34 -6.00
CA TYR A 99 -6.35 10.16 -7.37
C TYR A 99 -7.40 11.20 -7.74
N ASP A 100 -8.24 11.54 -6.78
CA ASP A 100 -9.21 12.63 -6.84
C ASP A 100 -9.35 13.25 -5.44
N ASN A 101 -10.26 14.20 -5.25
CA ASN A 101 -10.38 14.96 -4.00
C ASN A 101 -10.67 14.09 -2.75
N ASP A 102 -11.19 12.88 -2.91
CA ASP A 102 -11.63 12.03 -1.78
C ASP A 102 -11.04 10.61 -1.80
N ARG A 103 -10.21 10.26 -2.79
CA ARG A 103 -9.67 8.90 -2.96
C ARG A 103 -8.15 8.86 -2.86
N MET A 104 -7.66 8.42 -1.70
CA MET A 104 -6.26 8.15 -1.44
C MET A 104 -5.93 6.67 -1.66
N MET A 105 -5.04 6.40 -2.61
CA MET A 105 -4.52 5.08 -2.92
C MET A 105 -3.24 4.85 -2.11
N LEU A 106 -3.17 3.74 -1.37
CA LEU A 106 -2.01 3.44 -0.52
C LEU A 106 -1.17 2.34 -1.12
N PHE A 107 0.09 2.65 -1.41
CA PHE A 107 1.06 1.71 -1.93
C PHE A 107 2.12 1.40 -0.88
N TYR A 108 2.60 0.16 -0.89
CA TYR A 108 3.54 -0.35 0.09
C TYR A 108 4.65 -1.16 -0.59
N SER A 109 5.89 -0.96 -0.17
CA SER A 109 7.03 -1.78 -0.59
C SER A 109 7.99 -2.00 0.57
N ILE A 110 8.72 -3.11 0.56
CA ILE A 110 9.81 -3.33 1.51
C ILE A 110 11.00 -2.47 1.07
N ALA A 111 11.63 -1.74 1.99
CA ALA A 111 12.80 -0.93 1.66
C ALA A 111 13.95 -1.83 1.17
N GLY A 112 14.60 -1.42 0.09
CA GLY A 112 15.63 -2.19 -0.59
C GLY A 112 15.12 -3.35 -1.45
N SER A 113 13.82 -3.40 -1.78
CA SER A 113 13.23 -4.47 -2.61
C SER A 113 12.96 -4.05 -4.07
N LEU A 114 12.96 -2.75 -4.34
CA LEU A 114 12.77 -2.19 -5.68
C LEU A 114 14.12 -1.92 -6.35
N ASN A 115 14.09 -1.38 -7.57
CA ASN A 115 15.32 -0.98 -8.25
C ASN A 115 15.92 0.28 -7.61
N GLU A 116 17.24 0.46 -7.80
CA GLU A 116 18.03 1.54 -7.19
C GLU A 116 17.45 2.94 -7.42
N GLU A 117 17.00 3.25 -8.64
CA GLU A 117 16.42 4.56 -8.96
C GLU A 117 15.16 4.86 -8.14
N ILE A 118 14.26 3.87 -7.99
CA ILE A 118 13.04 4.04 -7.21
C ILE A 118 13.36 4.10 -5.71
N GLU A 119 14.29 3.28 -5.23
CA GLU A 119 14.70 3.23 -3.83
C GLU A 119 15.31 4.56 -3.38
N ASP A 120 16.26 5.10 -4.16
CA ASP A 120 16.88 6.38 -3.89
C ASP A 120 15.82 7.48 -3.81
N TRP A 121 14.93 7.53 -4.81
CA TRP A 121 13.88 8.54 -4.86
C TRP A 121 12.90 8.43 -3.68
N LEU A 122 12.45 7.23 -3.32
CA LEU A 122 11.56 7.01 -2.17
C LEU A 122 12.23 7.41 -0.85
N SER A 123 13.51 7.09 -0.68
CA SER A 123 14.27 7.47 0.52
C SER A 123 14.38 8.99 0.66
N GLU A 124 14.61 9.72 -0.45
CA GLU A 124 14.66 11.18 -0.46
C GLU A 124 13.29 11.79 -0.11
N GLN A 125 12.19 11.26 -0.66
CA GLN A 125 10.85 11.75 -0.32
C GLN A 125 10.50 11.53 1.16
N ALA A 126 10.87 10.37 1.70
CA ALA A 126 10.61 10.05 3.11
C ALA A 126 11.35 10.97 4.09
N MET A 127 12.52 11.49 3.71
CA MET A 127 13.25 12.47 4.53
C MET A 127 12.63 13.88 4.52
N ASN A 128 11.79 14.17 3.53
CA ASN A 128 11.16 15.48 3.33
C ASN A 128 9.70 15.54 3.82
N SER A 129 9.17 14.43 4.34
CA SER A 129 7.78 14.27 4.79
C SER A 129 7.59 14.60 6.27
#